data_AF-A0A4Y6PT11-F1
#
_entry.id   AF-A0A4Y6PT11-F1
#
_cell.length_a   1.000
_cell.length_b   1.000
_cell.length_c   1.000
_cell.angle_alpha   90.00
_cell.angle_beta   90.00
_cell.angle_gamma   90.00
#
_symmetry.space_group_name_H-M   'P 1'
#
loop_
_entity.id
_entity.type
_entity.pdbx_description
1 polymer ?
#
loop_
_entity_poly.entity_id
_entity_poly.type
_entity_poly.pdbx_seq_one_letter_code
_entity_poly.pdbx_strand_id
1 'polypeptide(L)'
;MPDTPFKSNFAFLAEHDPRLAEIGREAEQLASISPTACMMQVRMLAELLAKETAAYLGIYVDESTSFYDLLRRLEREDAFRDNIDDLFHEVRMNANDVVHGDVYLGDSQGVAKQYLRLVRRISIWFHRSFGRDPGFSAGPFVDPPDLASQREEILGQNRHLQEAVEDAEKALAEANARASRAQERYAEAEQLLERLREERNVFREFAIEYETRLAELRARADAAGPAERSAQAERMRRAGEQVELDDRETRALIDAQLRIQGWGADHEVLHWQHGARPEPGRALAIADVPTAAGLADYVLFDGLTPLAIIEAERWDGPVEDGLEEAKLHSRAWDLADYVPPAGSPWVIDGLDYEVPFVFASNGREYIARSDAGGGVLFQDLRHPMGDVRALDRWFEPERLREISTAH
;
A
#
# COMPACT_ATOMS: atom_id res chain seq x y z
N MET A 1 -21.62 22.15 -32.30
CA MET A 1 -22.79 22.89 -32.80
C MET A 1 -22.38 23.57 -34.09
N PRO A 2 -23.14 23.48 -35.19
CA PRO A 2 -22.76 24.16 -36.41
C PRO A 2 -22.94 25.68 -36.20
N ASP A 3 -21.84 26.42 -36.31
CA ASP A 3 -21.82 27.89 -36.35
C ASP A 3 -22.74 28.37 -37.46
N THR A 4 -23.94 28.81 -37.09
CA THR A 4 -24.77 29.56 -38.02
C THR A 4 -24.19 30.97 -38.02
N PRO A 5 -23.69 31.50 -39.15
CA PRO A 5 -23.03 32.80 -39.16
C PRO A 5 -24.01 33.86 -38.66
N PHE A 6 -23.60 34.60 -37.62
CA PHE A 6 -24.38 35.69 -37.04
C PHE A 6 -24.77 36.69 -38.13
N LYS A 7 -26.08 36.84 -38.38
CA LYS A 7 -26.61 37.82 -39.33
C LYS A 7 -26.84 39.14 -38.60
N SER A 8 -26.01 40.13 -38.91
CA SER A 8 -26.08 41.47 -38.31
C SER A 8 -27.43 42.15 -38.55
N ASN A 9 -27.93 42.87 -37.53
CA ASN A 9 -29.12 43.71 -37.64
C ASN A 9 -28.92 44.91 -38.58
N PHE A 10 -27.68 45.24 -38.96
CA PHE A 10 -27.32 46.42 -39.77
C PHE A 10 -26.85 46.06 -41.18
N ALA A 11 -26.85 44.77 -41.55
CA ALA A 11 -26.36 44.29 -42.83
C ALA A 11 -27.00 44.98 -44.06
N PHE A 12 -28.23 45.49 -43.93
CA PHE A 12 -28.95 46.20 -45.00
C PHE A 12 -28.37 47.58 -45.32
N LEU A 13 -27.58 48.18 -44.43
CA LEU A 13 -26.95 49.48 -44.68
C LEU A 13 -25.85 49.41 -45.74
N ALA A 14 -25.37 48.21 -46.08
CA ALA A 14 -24.37 48.01 -47.12
C ALA A 14 -24.85 48.42 -48.52
N GLU A 15 -26.16 48.60 -48.72
CA GLU A 15 -26.73 49.18 -49.94
C GLU A 15 -26.32 50.66 -50.13
N HIS A 16 -26.12 51.39 -49.02
CA HIS A 16 -25.75 52.81 -49.00
C HIS A 16 -24.24 52.96 -48.93
N ASP A 17 -23.65 52.39 -47.89
CA ASP A 17 -22.20 52.34 -47.69
C ASP A 17 -21.85 51.08 -46.86
N PRO A 18 -20.98 50.19 -47.36
CA PRO A 18 -20.51 49.02 -46.62
C PRO A 18 -19.94 49.35 -45.22
N ARG A 19 -19.36 50.55 -45.04
CA ARG A 19 -18.80 50.98 -43.75
C ARG A 19 -19.87 51.16 -42.68
N LEU A 20 -21.08 51.61 -43.04
CA LEU A 20 -22.18 51.75 -42.08
C LEU A 20 -22.64 50.39 -41.55
N ALA A 21 -22.74 49.39 -42.44
CA ALA A 21 -23.07 48.03 -42.04
C ALA A 21 -21.99 47.43 -41.14
N GLU A 22 -20.71 47.71 -41.43
CA GLU A 22 -19.58 47.23 -40.64
C GLU A 22 -19.55 47.84 -39.24
N ILE A 23 -19.74 49.16 -39.10
CA ILE A 23 -19.83 49.83 -37.80
C ILE A 23 -20.97 49.24 -36.96
N GLY A 24 -22.13 49.01 -37.58
CA GLY A 24 -23.26 48.36 -36.91
C GLY A 24 -22.93 46.94 -36.44
N ARG A 25 -22.27 46.14 -37.29
CA ARG A 25 -21.82 44.78 -36.96
C ARG A 25 -20.79 44.77 -35.82
N GLU A 26 -19.85 45.69 -35.83
CA GLU A 26 -18.86 45.85 -34.75
C GLU A 26 -19.54 46.24 -33.42
N ALA A 27 -20.49 47.18 -33.47
CA ALA A 27 -21.26 47.57 -32.29
C ALA A 27 -21.97 46.37 -31.66
N GLU A 28 -22.57 45.49 -32.46
CA GLU A 28 -23.22 44.26 -31.99
C GLU A 28 -22.24 43.31 -31.30
N GLN A 29 -21.06 43.08 -31.89
CA GLN A 29 -20.04 42.19 -31.31
C GLN A 29 -19.45 42.75 -30.00
N LEU A 30 -19.33 44.07 -29.90
CA LEU A 30 -18.80 44.73 -28.72
C LEU A 30 -19.82 44.81 -27.57
N ALA A 31 -21.12 44.63 -27.83
CA ALA A 31 -22.16 44.83 -26.82
C ALA A 31 -21.97 43.99 -25.55
N SER A 32 -21.49 42.74 -25.69
CA SER A 32 -21.19 41.85 -24.56
C SER A 32 -19.76 42.00 -24.04
N ILE A 33 -18.80 42.32 -24.91
CA ILE A 33 -17.36 42.39 -24.58
C ILE A 33 -16.97 43.73 -23.95
N SER A 34 -17.42 44.83 -24.54
CA SER A 34 -17.12 46.21 -24.13
C SER A 34 -18.32 47.10 -24.44
N PRO A 35 -19.29 47.21 -23.51
CA PRO A 35 -20.43 48.10 -23.65
C PRO A 35 -20.03 49.54 -23.99
N THR A 36 -18.93 50.04 -23.43
CA THR A 36 -18.40 51.38 -23.75
C THR A 36 -18.00 51.51 -25.22
N ALA A 37 -17.26 50.54 -25.77
CA ALA A 37 -16.87 50.57 -27.18
C ALA A 37 -18.08 50.36 -28.11
N CYS A 38 -19.05 49.54 -27.71
CA CYS A 38 -20.34 49.42 -28.41
C CYS A 38 -21.03 50.79 -28.51
N MET A 39 -21.11 51.55 -27.41
CA MET A 39 -21.74 52.87 -27.39
C MET A 39 -21.00 53.90 -28.26
N MET A 40 -19.66 53.83 -28.33
CA MET A 40 -18.88 54.64 -29.26
C MET A 40 -19.25 54.35 -30.73
N GLN A 41 -19.39 53.06 -31.08
CA GLN A 41 -19.78 52.66 -32.43
C GLN A 41 -21.24 53.04 -32.76
N VAL A 42 -22.15 52.90 -31.79
CA VAL A 42 -23.55 53.36 -31.92
C VAL A 42 -23.62 54.86 -32.22
N ARG A 43 -22.84 55.67 -31.49
CA ARG A 43 -22.75 57.12 -31.73
C ARG A 43 -22.18 57.43 -33.11
N MET A 44 -21.07 56.78 -33.47
CA MET A 44 -20.43 56.96 -34.78
C MET A 44 -21.40 56.65 -35.92
N LEU A 45 -22.15 55.55 -35.81
CA LEU A 45 -23.15 55.17 -36.80
C LEU A 45 -24.26 56.23 -36.94
N ALA A 46 -24.80 56.72 -35.81
CA ALA A 46 -25.82 57.77 -35.83
C ALA A 46 -25.27 59.07 -36.46
N GLU A 47 -24.04 59.48 -36.11
CA GLU A 47 -23.44 60.68 -36.68
C GLU A 47 -23.24 60.56 -38.20
N LEU A 48 -22.78 59.41 -38.68
CA LEU A 48 -22.61 59.17 -40.12
C LEU A 48 -23.97 59.14 -40.86
N LEU A 49 -24.99 58.50 -40.28
CA LEU A 49 -26.35 58.50 -40.86
C LEU A 49 -26.92 59.93 -40.95
N ALA A 50 -26.67 60.78 -39.96
CA ALA A 50 -27.06 62.19 -40.01
C ALA A 50 -26.28 62.94 -41.11
N LYS A 51 -24.97 62.69 -41.27
CA LYS A 51 -24.16 63.31 -42.33
C LYS A 51 -24.62 62.88 -43.72
N GLU A 52 -24.95 61.60 -43.91
CA GLU A 52 -25.50 61.11 -45.18
C GLU A 52 -26.89 61.70 -45.46
N THR A 53 -27.74 61.80 -44.44
CA THR A 53 -29.06 62.47 -44.57
C THR A 53 -28.89 63.92 -45.08
N ALA A 54 -27.95 64.67 -44.50
CA ALA A 54 -27.65 66.03 -44.95
C ALA A 54 -27.15 66.06 -46.41
N ALA A 55 -26.29 65.11 -46.79
CA ALA A 55 -25.81 64.98 -48.16
C ALA A 55 -26.95 64.68 -49.16
N TYR A 56 -27.87 63.78 -48.83
CA TYR A 56 -29.05 63.48 -49.67
C TYR A 56 -29.99 64.69 -49.82
N LEU A 57 -30.09 65.55 -48.81
CA LEU A 57 -30.89 66.78 -48.85
C LEU A 57 -30.16 67.97 -49.48
N GLY A 58 -28.91 67.81 -49.91
CA GLY A 58 -28.10 68.89 -50.47
C GLY A 58 -27.65 69.93 -49.45
N ILE A 59 -27.67 69.59 -48.16
CA ILE A 59 -27.24 70.47 -47.07
C ILE A 59 -25.72 70.34 -46.91
N TYR A 60 -25.00 71.42 -47.20
CA TYR A 60 -23.54 71.45 -47.04
C TYR A 60 -23.15 71.42 -45.56
N VAL A 61 -22.34 70.43 -45.17
CA VAL A 61 -21.78 70.27 -43.81
C VAL A 61 -20.26 70.33 -43.92
N ASP A 62 -19.63 71.20 -43.13
CA ASP A 62 -18.17 71.27 -43.06
C ASP A 62 -17.60 70.26 -42.03
N GLU A 63 -16.31 69.93 -42.12
CA GLU A 63 -15.67 68.96 -41.23
C GLU A 63 -15.65 69.37 -39.74
N SER A 64 -15.82 70.66 -39.44
CA SER A 64 -15.86 71.17 -38.07
C SER A 64 -17.27 71.22 -37.47
N THR A 65 -18.30 70.92 -38.27
CA THR A 65 -19.69 70.88 -37.79
C THR A 65 -19.85 69.76 -36.76
N SER A 66 -20.20 70.14 -35.53
CA SER A 66 -20.44 69.16 -34.46
C SER A 66 -21.69 68.33 -34.75
N PHE A 67 -21.76 67.12 -34.19
CA PHE A 67 -22.96 66.27 -34.33
C PHE A 67 -24.23 67.00 -33.85
N TYR A 68 -24.14 67.82 -32.80
CA TYR A 68 -25.26 68.62 -32.31
C TYR A 68 -25.73 69.68 -33.31
N ASP A 69 -24.80 70.43 -33.89
CA ASP A 69 -25.12 71.49 -34.86
C ASP A 69 -25.70 70.91 -36.15
N LEU A 70 -25.23 69.73 -36.55
CA LEU A 70 -25.77 68.98 -37.68
C LEU A 70 -27.24 68.61 -37.47
N LEU A 71 -27.59 68.04 -36.32
CA LEU A 71 -28.99 67.68 -36.00
C LEU A 71 -29.91 68.91 -36.00
N ARG A 72 -29.49 70.00 -35.35
CA ARG A 72 -30.25 71.25 -35.35
C ARG A 72 -30.48 71.83 -36.74
N ARG A 73 -29.53 71.64 -37.65
CA ARG A 73 -29.67 72.10 -39.03
C ARG A 73 -30.66 71.24 -39.81
N LEU A 74 -30.60 69.92 -39.64
CA LEU A 74 -31.56 68.99 -40.25
C LEU A 74 -32.99 69.24 -39.76
N GLU A 75 -33.20 69.54 -38.48
CA GLU A 75 -34.51 69.93 -37.92
C GLU A 75 -35.08 71.20 -38.58
N ARG A 76 -34.24 72.21 -38.81
CA ARG A 76 -34.67 73.47 -39.46
C ARG A 76 -35.14 73.28 -40.90
N GLU A 77 -34.60 72.28 -41.58
CA GLU A 77 -34.94 71.92 -42.96
C GLU A 77 -36.10 70.90 -43.03
N ASP A 78 -36.81 70.64 -41.91
CA ASP A 78 -37.92 69.67 -41.80
C ASP A 78 -37.50 68.24 -42.23
N ALA A 79 -36.22 67.89 -42.06
CA ALA A 79 -35.67 66.59 -42.49
C ALA A 79 -36.17 65.40 -41.66
N PHE A 80 -36.59 65.65 -40.42
CA PHE A 80 -37.05 64.62 -39.49
C PHE A 80 -38.55 64.71 -39.30
N ARG A 81 -39.23 63.59 -39.54
CA ARG A 81 -40.65 63.38 -39.22
C ARG A 81 -40.77 62.18 -38.27
N ASP A 82 -41.87 62.10 -37.54
CA ASP A 82 -42.21 60.96 -36.67
C ASP A 82 -41.22 60.71 -35.51
N ASN A 83 -40.73 61.78 -34.87
CA ASN A 83 -39.87 61.77 -33.67
C ASN A 83 -38.49 61.10 -33.87
N ILE A 84 -37.96 61.09 -35.09
CA ILE A 84 -36.62 60.55 -35.39
C ILE A 84 -35.51 61.45 -34.82
N ASP A 85 -35.74 62.76 -34.78
CA ASP A 85 -34.89 63.76 -34.13
C ASP A 85 -34.65 63.44 -32.65
N ASP A 86 -35.70 63.04 -31.91
CA ASP A 86 -35.59 62.61 -30.52
C ASP A 86 -34.62 61.42 -30.39
N LEU A 87 -34.68 60.43 -31.30
CA LEU A 87 -33.79 59.27 -31.27
C LEU A 87 -32.33 59.65 -31.53
N PHE A 88 -32.08 60.58 -32.47
CA PHE A 88 -30.72 61.06 -32.74
C PHE A 88 -30.15 61.83 -31.54
N HIS A 89 -30.94 62.70 -30.89
CA HIS A 89 -30.49 63.40 -29.68
C HIS A 89 -30.26 62.47 -28.51
N GLU A 90 -31.12 61.47 -28.35
CA GLU A 90 -30.97 60.44 -27.31
C GLU A 90 -29.64 59.69 -27.46
N VAL A 91 -29.32 59.24 -28.69
CA VAL A 91 -28.01 58.61 -28.97
C VAL A 91 -26.86 59.61 -28.77
N ARG A 92 -27.01 60.86 -29.20
CA ARG A 92 -25.95 61.89 -29.07
C ARG A 92 -25.62 62.25 -27.63
N MET A 93 -26.63 62.42 -26.77
CA MET A 93 -26.41 62.82 -25.37
C MET A 93 -25.90 61.64 -24.57
N ASN A 94 -26.66 60.54 -24.57
CA ASN A 94 -26.44 59.48 -23.61
C ASN A 94 -25.34 58.48 -24.03
N ALA A 95 -24.97 58.41 -25.31
CA ALA A 95 -23.77 57.65 -25.69
C ALA A 95 -22.46 58.30 -25.20
N ASN A 96 -22.43 59.62 -24.98
CA ASN A 96 -21.29 60.30 -24.38
C ASN A 96 -21.24 60.10 -22.87
N ASP A 97 -22.39 60.20 -22.20
CA ASP A 97 -22.46 60.08 -20.74
C ASP A 97 -22.13 58.65 -20.28
N VAL A 98 -22.42 57.63 -21.10
CA VAL A 98 -21.98 56.24 -20.87
C VAL A 98 -20.46 56.08 -21.03
N VAL A 99 -19.81 56.86 -21.91
CA VAL A 99 -18.35 56.85 -22.09
C VAL A 99 -17.63 57.55 -20.92
N HIS A 100 -18.28 58.50 -20.26
CA HIS A 100 -17.72 59.24 -19.11
C HIS A 100 -18.00 58.61 -17.74
N GLY A 101 -18.79 57.53 -17.68
CA GLY A 101 -18.84 56.61 -16.53
C GLY A 101 -19.85 56.95 -15.42
N ASP A 102 -20.65 58.01 -15.56
CA ASP A 102 -21.50 58.50 -14.46
C ASP A 102 -22.90 57.83 -14.35
N VAL A 103 -23.37 57.13 -15.40
CA VAL A 103 -24.83 56.83 -15.50
C VAL A 103 -25.21 55.36 -15.32
N TYR A 104 -24.33 54.36 -15.50
CA TYR A 104 -24.79 52.95 -15.55
C TYR A 104 -23.80 51.93 -14.94
N LEU A 105 -23.71 51.90 -13.61
CA LEU A 105 -22.88 50.93 -12.87
C LEU A 105 -23.55 49.54 -12.67
N GLY A 106 -24.83 49.38 -13.02
CA GLY A 106 -25.60 48.15 -12.72
C GLY A 106 -25.86 47.18 -13.89
N ASP A 107 -26.11 47.68 -15.11
CA ASP A 107 -26.45 46.86 -16.29
C ASP A 107 -25.96 47.50 -17.59
N SER A 108 -24.64 47.62 -17.75
CA SER A 108 -24.03 48.24 -18.92
C SER A 108 -24.32 47.48 -20.23
N GLN A 109 -24.45 46.15 -20.18
CA GLN A 109 -24.80 45.33 -21.35
C GLN A 109 -26.26 45.53 -21.79
N GLY A 110 -27.22 45.58 -20.86
CA GLY A 110 -28.61 45.87 -21.16
C GLY A 110 -28.79 47.26 -21.78
N VAL A 111 -28.06 48.25 -21.26
CA VAL A 111 -28.03 49.61 -21.82
C VAL A 111 -27.45 49.61 -23.25
N ALA A 112 -26.30 48.97 -23.48
CA ALA A 112 -25.73 48.88 -24.83
C ALA A 112 -26.70 48.22 -25.84
N LYS A 113 -27.41 47.15 -25.42
CA LYS A 113 -28.46 46.52 -26.24
C LYS A 113 -29.63 47.45 -26.53
N GLN A 114 -30.03 48.28 -25.57
CA GLN A 114 -31.09 49.28 -25.78
C GLN A 114 -30.67 50.32 -26.83
N TYR A 115 -29.45 50.84 -26.76
CA TYR A 115 -28.95 51.81 -27.74
C TYR A 115 -28.71 51.20 -29.12
N LEU A 116 -28.35 49.91 -29.22
CA LEU A 116 -28.36 49.17 -30.48
C LEU A 116 -29.75 49.14 -31.12
N ARG A 117 -30.81 48.97 -30.32
CA ARG A 117 -32.20 49.01 -30.82
C ARG A 117 -32.59 50.41 -31.30
N LEU A 118 -32.16 51.46 -30.58
CA LEU A 118 -32.42 52.86 -30.97
C LEU A 118 -31.73 53.19 -32.29
N VAL A 119 -30.42 52.94 -32.41
CA VAL A 119 -29.70 53.23 -33.65
C VAL A 119 -30.18 52.36 -34.81
N ARG A 120 -30.61 51.11 -34.57
CA ARG A 120 -31.27 50.31 -35.61
C ARG A 120 -32.55 50.96 -36.10
N ARG A 121 -33.33 51.61 -35.23
CA ARG A 121 -34.55 52.34 -35.65
C ARG A 121 -34.20 53.52 -36.55
N ILE A 122 -33.15 54.27 -36.20
CA ILE A 122 -32.59 55.34 -37.03
C ILE A 122 -32.12 54.78 -38.38
N SER A 123 -31.38 53.66 -38.39
CA SER A 123 -30.90 53.00 -39.60
C SER A 123 -32.03 52.51 -40.51
N ILE A 124 -33.10 51.94 -39.95
CA ILE A 124 -34.29 51.50 -40.71
C ILE A 124 -35.00 52.71 -41.32
N TRP A 125 -35.18 53.79 -40.57
CA TRP A 125 -35.74 55.03 -41.10
C TRP A 125 -34.90 55.56 -42.26
N PHE A 126 -33.59 55.68 -42.07
CA PHE A 126 -32.67 56.13 -43.11
C PHE A 126 -32.77 55.27 -44.38
N HIS A 127 -32.75 53.95 -44.23
CA HIS A 127 -32.86 53.04 -45.37
C HIS A 127 -34.21 53.14 -46.09
N ARG A 128 -35.32 53.38 -45.38
CA ARG A 128 -36.63 53.60 -46.02
C ARG A 128 -36.72 54.95 -46.74
N SER A 129 -36.03 55.97 -46.23
CA SER A 129 -36.05 57.31 -46.81
C SER A 129 -35.24 57.41 -48.10
N PHE A 130 -34.09 56.72 -48.18
CA PHE A 130 -33.13 56.89 -49.28
C PHE A 130 -32.79 55.60 -50.04
N GLY A 131 -33.23 54.44 -49.55
CA GLY A 131 -32.97 53.13 -50.17
C GLY A 131 -33.91 52.83 -51.34
N ARG A 132 -33.64 51.71 -52.02
CA ARG A 132 -34.43 51.29 -53.20
C ARG A 132 -35.84 50.82 -52.85
N ASP A 133 -36.07 50.36 -51.63
CA ASP A 133 -37.37 49.84 -51.16
C ASP A 133 -37.92 50.66 -49.98
N PRO A 134 -38.84 51.62 -50.22
CA PRO A 134 -39.53 52.37 -49.17
C PRO A 134 -40.39 51.50 -48.25
N GLY A 135 -40.80 50.31 -48.71
CA GLY A 135 -41.57 49.32 -47.95
C GLY A 135 -40.70 48.38 -47.10
N PHE A 136 -39.37 48.61 -47.06
CA PHE A 136 -38.42 47.70 -46.43
C PHE A 136 -38.80 47.33 -44.98
N SER A 137 -38.67 46.05 -44.65
CA SER A 137 -38.85 45.52 -43.30
C SER A 137 -37.62 44.73 -42.87
N ALA A 138 -36.88 45.26 -41.89
CA ALA A 138 -35.68 44.63 -41.34
C ALA A 138 -35.96 43.38 -40.48
N GLY A 139 -37.24 43.06 -40.22
CA GLY A 139 -37.64 42.01 -39.28
C GLY A 139 -37.39 42.37 -37.80
N PRO A 140 -37.64 41.43 -36.88
CA PRO A 140 -37.40 41.65 -35.45
C PRO A 140 -35.91 41.89 -35.17
N PHE A 141 -35.61 42.57 -34.06
CA PHE A 141 -34.24 42.72 -33.58
C PHE A 141 -33.72 41.35 -33.14
N VAL A 142 -32.56 40.95 -33.63
CA VAL A 142 -31.86 39.73 -33.21
C VAL A 142 -30.85 40.12 -32.13
N ASP A 143 -30.92 39.50 -30.95
CA ASP A 143 -29.96 39.83 -29.90
C ASP A 143 -28.52 39.48 -30.33
N PRO A 144 -27.54 40.38 -30.15
CA PRO A 144 -26.14 40.11 -30.47
C PRO A 144 -25.57 38.92 -29.69
N PRO A 145 -24.55 38.23 -30.23
CA PRO A 145 -23.93 37.12 -29.54
C PRO A 145 -23.28 37.58 -28.23
N ASP A 146 -23.44 36.76 -27.19
CA ASP A 146 -22.74 36.97 -25.93
C ASP A 146 -21.34 36.36 -25.99
N LEU A 147 -20.43 37.09 -26.64
CA LEU A 147 -19.04 36.67 -26.83
C LEU A 147 -18.25 36.67 -25.51
N ALA A 148 -18.68 37.44 -24.51
CA ALA A 148 -18.06 37.44 -23.19
C ALA A 148 -18.29 36.10 -22.48
N SER A 149 -19.55 35.65 -22.41
CA SER A 149 -19.89 34.36 -21.82
C SER A 149 -19.28 33.19 -22.61
N GLN A 150 -19.30 33.24 -23.95
CA GLN A 150 -18.65 32.21 -24.78
C GLN A 150 -17.14 32.12 -24.53
N ARG A 151 -16.45 33.26 -24.39
CA ARG A 151 -15.02 33.29 -24.06
C ARG A 151 -14.77 32.67 -22.70
N GLU A 152 -15.58 32.99 -21.70
CA GLU A 152 -15.43 32.44 -20.36
C GLU A 152 -15.64 30.92 -20.34
N GLU A 153 -16.65 30.44 -21.07
CA GLU A 153 -16.90 29.01 -21.26
C GLU A 153 -15.71 28.30 -21.90
N ILE A 154 -15.19 28.83 -23.02
CA ILE A 154 -14.03 28.26 -23.72
C ILE A 154 -12.79 28.25 -22.81
N LEU A 155 -12.56 29.31 -22.03
CA LEU A 155 -11.44 29.35 -21.08
C LEU A 155 -11.62 28.33 -19.96
N GLY A 156 -12.85 28.15 -19.47
CA GLY A 156 -13.19 27.10 -18.51
C GLY A 156 -12.95 25.70 -19.06
N GLN A 157 -13.41 25.44 -20.28
CA GLN A 157 -13.17 24.17 -20.98
C GLN A 157 -11.67 23.91 -21.20
N ASN A 158 -10.90 24.93 -21.59
CA ASN A 158 -9.45 24.79 -21.75
C ASN A 158 -8.75 24.47 -20.43
N ARG A 159 -9.10 25.15 -19.33
CA ARG A 159 -8.56 24.82 -18.00
C ARG A 159 -8.88 23.37 -17.61
N HIS A 160 -10.14 22.96 -17.80
CA HIS A 160 -10.56 21.60 -17.48
C HIS A 160 -9.83 20.55 -18.33
N LEU A 161 -9.64 20.81 -19.63
CA LEU A 161 -8.89 19.92 -20.51
C LEU A 161 -7.40 19.86 -20.13
N GLN A 162 -6.80 20.98 -19.72
CA GLN A 162 -5.41 21.01 -19.25
C GLN A 162 -5.24 20.15 -17.99
N GLU A 163 -6.13 20.29 -17.00
CA GLU A 163 -6.13 19.46 -15.79
C GLU A 163 -6.30 17.98 -16.13
N ALA A 164 -7.23 17.64 -17.03
CA ALA A 164 -7.46 16.26 -17.44
C ALA A 164 -6.24 15.64 -18.16
N VAL A 165 -5.51 16.42 -18.96
CA VAL A 165 -4.27 15.97 -19.61
C VAL A 165 -3.18 15.73 -18.58
N GLU A 166 -2.97 16.66 -17.63
CA GLU A 166 -1.96 16.48 -16.57
C GLU A 166 -2.24 15.23 -15.72
N ASP A 167 -3.50 14.97 -15.38
CA ASP A 167 -3.89 13.79 -14.63
C ASP A 167 -3.70 12.49 -15.43
N ALA A 168 -4.02 12.52 -16.74
CA ALA A 168 -3.79 11.39 -17.63
C ALA A 168 -2.30 11.08 -17.81
N GLU A 169 -1.44 12.10 -17.91
CA GLU A 169 0.02 11.94 -18.00
C GLU A 169 0.60 11.33 -16.72
N LYS A 170 0.15 11.78 -15.55
CA LYS A 170 0.54 11.18 -14.25
C LYS A 170 0.12 9.71 -14.18
N ALA A 171 -1.14 9.41 -14.51
CA ALA A 171 -1.65 8.04 -14.51
C ALA A 171 -0.89 7.13 -15.48
N LEU A 172 -0.51 7.63 -16.65
CA LEU A 172 0.28 6.91 -17.63
C LEU A 172 1.71 6.63 -17.12
N ALA A 173 2.36 7.61 -16.49
CA ALA A 173 3.67 7.44 -15.89
C ALA A 173 3.66 6.37 -14.78
N GLU A 174 2.65 6.37 -13.91
CA GLU A 174 2.47 5.37 -12.87
C GLU A 174 2.16 3.98 -13.44
N ALA A 175 1.36 3.88 -14.50
CA ALA A 175 1.08 2.62 -15.18
C ALA A 175 2.36 2.03 -15.82
N ASN A 176 3.16 2.87 -16.49
CA ASN A 176 4.43 2.44 -17.08
C ASN A 176 5.43 1.99 -16.03
N ALA A 177 5.57 2.73 -14.93
CA ALA A 177 6.44 2.34 -13.82
C ALA A 177 6.02 0.99 -13.20
N ARG A 178 4.70 0.74 -13.05
CA ARG A 178 4.18 -0.55 -12.61
C ARG A 178 4.48 -1.68 -13.60
N ALA A 179 4.32 -1.42 -14.89
CA ALA A 179 4.61 -2.40 -15.94
C ALA A 179 6.10 -2.79 -15.97
N SER A 180 7.01 -1.81 -15.90
CA SER A 180 8.45 -2.07 -15.84
C SER A 180 8.84 -2.90 -14.62
N ARG A 181 8.35 -2.55 -13.42
CA ARG A 181 8.60 -3.34 -12.20
C ARG A 181 8.05 -4.75 -12.30
N ALA A 182 6.89 -4.94 -12.92
CA ALA A 182 6.35 -6.27 -13.14
C ALA A 182 7.24 -7.09 -14.08
N GLN A 183 7.73 -6.49 -15.16
CA GLN A 183 8.63 -7.14 -16.11
C GLN A 183 9.96 -7.54 -15.46
N GLU A 184 10.54 -6.69 -14.62
CA GLU A 184 11.74 -7.01 -13.83
C GLU A 184 11.48 -8.21 -12.90
N ARG A 185 10.36 -8.21 -12.16
CA ARG A 185 9.99 -9.34 -11.30
C ARG A 185 9.78 -10.64 -12.08
N TYR A 186 9.22 -10.58 -13.28
CA TYR A 186 9.08 -11.76 -14.14
C TYR A 186 10.43 -12.30 -14.59
N ALA A 187 11.35 -11.42 -14.98
CA ALA A 187 12.71 -11.81 -15.37
C ALA A 187 13.49 -12.43 -14.19
N GLU A 188 13.40 -11.85 -12.99
CA GLU A 188 14.00 -12.41 -11.78
C GLU A 188 13.41 -13.79 -11.42
N ALA A 189 12.09 -13.94 -11.52
CA ALA A 189 11.41 -15.20 -11.28
C ALA A 189 11.83 -16.28 -12.28
N GLU A 190 12.00 -15.93 -13.55
CA GLU A 190 12.47 -16.84 -14.59
C GLU A 190 13.91 -17.31 -14.33
N GLN A 191 14.81 -16.39 -13.93
CA GLN A 191 16.18 -16.73 -13.53
C GLN A 191 16.22 -17.64 -12.29
N LEU A 192 15.35 -17.40 -11.31
CA LEU A 192 15.24 -18.26 -10.13
C LEU A 192 14.73 -19.66 -10.51
N LEU A 193 13.71 -19.75 -11.36
CA LEU A 193 13.18 -21.02 -11.83
C LEU A 193 14.24 -21.84 -12.56
N GLU A 194 15.09 -21.20 -13.35
CA GLU A 194 16.17 -21.91 -14.04
C GLU A 194 17.23 -22.44 -13.06
N ARG A 195 17.68 -21.62 -12.10
CA ARG A 195 18.59 -22.08 -11.03
C ARG A 195 18.01 -23.26 -10.24
N LEU A 196 16.73 -23.19 -9.87
CA LEU A 196 16.06 -24.29 -9.17
C LEU A 196 15.95 -25.56 -10.03
N ARG A 197 15.80 -25.44 -11.35
CA ARG A 197 15.83 -26.59 -12.27
C ARG A 197 17.22 -27.21 -12.34
N GLU A 198 18.26 -26.40 -12.41
CA GLU A 198 19.65 -26.84 -12.40
C GLU A 198 19.98 -27.58 -11.10
N GLU A 199 19.69 -26.97 -9.94
CA GLU A 199 19.89 -27.60 -8.63
C GLU A 199 19.12 -28.92 -8.52
N ARG A 200 17.85 -28.94 -8.92
CA ARG A 200 17.04 -30.18 -8.92
C ARG A 200 17.66 -31.25 -9.82
N ASN A 201 18.22 -30.90 -10.97
CA ASN A 201 18.85 -31.87 -11.86
C ASN A 201 20.10 -32.47 -11.21
N VAL A 202 20.95 -31.64 -10.59
CA VAL A 202 22.14 -32.10 -9.84
C VAL A 202 21.74 -33.04 -8.70
N PHE A 203 20.74 -32.65 -7.89
CA PHE A 203 20.25 -33.52 -6.81
C PHE A 203 19.67 -34.83 -7.32
N ARG A 204 18.96 -34.80 -8.46
CA ARG A 204 18.42 -36.02 -9.07
C ARG A 204 19.54 -36.96 -9.53
N GLU A 205 20.59 -36.43 -10.17
CA GLU A 205 21.74 -37.23 -10.59
C GLU A 205 22.46 -37.84 -9.38
N PHE A 206 22.69 -37.05 -8.34
CA PHE A 206 23.28 -37.52 -7.09
C PHE A 206 22.43 -38.60 -6.42
N ALA A 207 21.11 -38.44 -6.39
CA ALA A 207 20.20 -39.45 -5.83
C ALA A 207 20.28 -40.78 -6.59
N ILE A 208 20.31 -40.73 -7.93
CA ILE A 208 20.44 -41.94 -8.77
C ILE A 208 21.80 -42.63 -8.51
N GLU A 209 22.89 -41.86 -8.45
CA GLU A 209 24.22 -42.41 -8.14
C GLU A 209 24.24 -43.06 -6.74
N TYR A 210 23.65 -42.39 -5.75
CA TYR A 210 23.60 -42.88 -4.38
C TYR A 210 22.74 -44.13 -4.25
N GLU A 211 21.57 -44.18 -4.89
CA GLU A 211 20.72 -45.37 -4.93
C GLU A 211 21.44 -46.55 -5.60
N THR A 212 22.17 -46.29 -6.68
CA THR A 212 23.00 -47.30 -7.37
C THR A 212 24.07 -47.85 -6.42
N ARG A 213 24.79 -46.96 -5.73
CA ARG A 213 25.80 -47.35 -4.73
C ARG A 213 25.20 -48.15 -3.58
N LEU A 214 24.03 -47.76 -3.08
CA LEU A 214 23.32 -48.53 -2.04
C LEU A 214 22.91 -49.92 -2.54
N ALA A 215 22.43 -50.03 -3.78
CA ALA A 215 22.10 -51.32 -4.38
C ALA A 215 23.34 -52.22 -4.52
N GLU A 216 24.48 -51.67 -4.95
CA GLU A 216 25.75 -52.41 -5.00
C GLU A 216 26.21 -52.88 -3.62
N LEU A 217 26.13 -52.01 -2.60
CA LEU A 217 26.50 -52.36 -1.23
C LEU A 217 25.59 -53.45 -0.67
N ARG A 218 24.27 -53.38 -0.94
CA ARG A 218 23.31 -54.43 -0.56
C ARG A 218 23.63 -55.76 -1.24
N ALA A 219 23.87 -55.75 -2.55
CA ALA A 219 24.22 -56.96 -3.28
C ALA A 219 25.53 -57.61 -2.77
N ARG A 220 26.54 -56.79 -2.41
CA ARG A 220 27.77 -57.29 -1.77
C ARG A 220 27.49 -57.88 -0.38
N ALA A 221 26.65 -57.23 0.42
CA ALA A 221 26.28 -57.74 1.74
C ALA A 221 25.49 -59.06 1.66
N ASP A 222 24.58 -59.18 0.70
CA ASP A 222 23.79 -60.40 0.47
C ASP A 222 24.66 -61.56 -0.04
N ALA A 223 25.67 -61.27 -0.85
CA ALA A 223 26.63 -62.25 -1.34
C ALA A 223 27.65 -62.70 -0.26
N ALA A 224 27.75 -61.99 0.87
CA ALA A 224 28.72 -62.29 1.91
C ALA A 224 28.38 -63.56 2.69
N GLY A 225 29.35 -64.46 2.80
CA GLY A 225 29.23 -65.70 3.55
C GLY A 225 29.08 -65.47 5.07
N PRO A 226 28.62 -66.47 5.85
CA PRO A 226 28.43 -66.34 7.30
C PRO A 226 29.70 -65.90 8.06
N ALA A 227 30.88 -66.39 7.66
CA ALA A 227 32.15 -66.04 8.29
C ALA A 227 32.54 -64.57 8.05
N GLU A 228 32.30 -64.05 6.84
CA GLU A 228 32.59 -62.66 6.49
C GLU A 228 31.65 -61.69 7.21
N ARG A 229 30.35 -62.03 7.30
CA ARG A 229 29.38 -61.28 8.09
C ARG A 229 29.74 -61.25 9.58
N SER A 230 30.17 -62.38 10.15
CA SER A 230 30.64 -62.44 11.55
C SER A 230 31.89 -61.59 11.77
N ALA A 231 32.85 -61.61 10.84
CA ALA A 231 34.06 -60.79 10.92
C ALA A 231 33.75 -59.28 10.76
N GLN A 232 32.77 -58.93 9.93
CA GLN A 232 32.29 -57.56 9.80
C GLN A 232 31.58 -57.07 11.06
N ALA A 233 30.71 -57.89 11.66
CA ALA A 233 30.04 -57.56 12.93
C ALA A 233 31.04 -57.39 14.08
N GLU A 234 32.05 -58.24 14.18
CA GLU A 234 33.13 -58.09 15.17
C GLU A 234 33.95 -56.81 14.95
N ARG A 235 34.24 -56.45 13.69
CA ARG A 235 34.91 -55.18 13.36
C ARG A 235 34.05 -53.97 13.72
N MET A 236 32.74 -54.02 13.44
CA MET A 236 31.79 -52.97 13.83
C MET A 236 31.71 -52.84 15.35
N ARG A 237 31.66 -53.96 16.08
CA ARG A 237 31.66 -53.95 17.55
C ARG A 237 32.92 -53.30 18.09
N ARG A 238 34.10 -53.72 17.63
CA ARG A 238 35.38 -53.13 18.03
C ARG A 238 35.52 -51.66 17.66
N ALA A 239 35.00 -51.25 16.50
CA ALA A 239 34.98 -49.84 16.10
C ALA A 239 34.05 -49.01 17.01
N GLY A 240 32.90 -49.56 17.40
CA GLY A 240 32.00 -48.95 18.37
C GLY A 240 32.60 -48.86 19.78
N GLU A 241 33.34 -49.88 20.21
CA GLU A 241 34.10 -49.89 21.48
C GLU A 241 35.20 -48.80 21.53
N GLN A 242 35.64 -48.30 20.36
CA GLN A 242 36.63 -47.21 20.24
C GLN A 242 35.99 -45.82 20.10
N VAL A 243 34.66 -45.73 20.09
CA VAL A 243 33.97 -44.43 20.12
C VAL A 243 34.04 -43.91 21.54
N GLU A 244 34.92 -42.94 21.75
CA GLU A 244 34.97 -42.10 22.93
C GLU A 244 34.18 -40.83 22.62
N LEU A 245 33.19 -40.52 23.45
CA LEU A 245 32.52 -39.22 23.45
C LEU A 245 33.01 -38.44 24.65
N ASP A 246 33.19 -37.15 24.48
CA ASP A 246 33.37 -36.28 25.64
C ASP A 246 32.02 -36.02 26.36
N ASP A 247 32.08 -35.35 27.51
CA ASP A 247 30.89 -35.08 28.33
C ASP A 247 29.87 -34.22 27.57
N ARG A 248 30.34 -33.30 26.73
CA ARG A 248 29.49 -32.40 25.92
C ARG A 248 28.74 -33.19 24.84
N GLU A 249 29.43 -34.08 24.14
CA GLU A 249 28.85 -34.96 23.12
C GLU A 249 27.86 -35.95 23.74
N THR A 250 28.15 -36.47 24.94
CA THR A 250 27.25 -37.33 25.70
C THR A 250 25.96 -36.60 26.09
N ARG A 251 26.08 -35.37 26.59
CA ARG A 251 24.95 -34.48 26.88
C ARG A 251 24.13 -34.13 25.63
N ALA A 252 24.77 -33.92 24.49
CA ALA A 252 24.07 -33.70 23.22
C ALA A 252 23.22 -34.91 22.77
N LEU A 253 23.68 -36.14 23.07
CA LEU A 253 22.87 -37.34 22.84
C LEU A 253 21.68 -37.42 23.78
N ILE A 254 21.88 -37.12 25.07
CA ILE A 254 20.80 -37.05 26.06
C ILE A 254 19.75 -36.02 25.63
N ASP A 255 20.17 -34.83 25.18
CA ASP A 255 19.27 -33.79 24.65
C ASP A 255 18.47 -34.29 23.44
N ALA A 256 19.12 -34.98 22.51
CA ALA A 256 18.45 -35.57 21.35
C ALA A 256 17.39 -36.59 21.78
N GLN A 257 17.72 -37.47 22.73
CA GLN A 257 16.79 -38.48 23.25
C GLN A 257 15.61 -37.86 24.00
N LEU A 258 15.86 -36.84 24.83
CA LEU A 258 14.83 -36.09 25.54
C LEU A 258 13.90 -35.35 24.56
N ARG A 259 14.46 -34.72 23.51
CA ARG A 259 13.68 -34.08 22.44
C ARG A 259 12.77 -35.04 21.68
N ILE A 260 13.25 -36.26 21.41
CA ILE A 260 12.43 -37.30 20.78
C ILE A 260 11.20 -37.63 21.66
N GLN A 261 11.33 -37.56 22.98
CA GLN A 261 10.22 -37.79 23.93
C GLN A 261 9.43 -36.51 24.27
N GLY A 262 9.65 -35.41 23.56
CA GLY A 262 8.86 -34.18 23.68
C GLY A 262 9.37 -33.16 24.71
N TRP A 263 10.51 -33.38 25.34
CA TRP A 263 11.14 -32.38 26.21
C TRP A 263 11.85 -31.30 25.37
N GLY A 264 11.72 -30.03 25.77
CA GLY A 264 12.64 -29.00 25.31
C GLY A 264 14.00 -29.21 25.97
N ALA A 265 14.96 -29.76 25.24
CA ALA A 265 16.30 -30.05 25.73
C ALA A 265 17.37 -29.57 24.74
N ASP A 266 18.33 -28.81 25.25
CA ASP A 266 19.53 -28.34 24.56
C ASP A 266 20.45 -27.77 25.64
N HIS A 267 21.42 -28.54 26.13
CA HIS A 267 22.23 -28.15 27.28
C HIS A 267 23.11 -26.91 27.03
N GLU A 268 23.36 -26.53 25.77
CA GLU A 268 24.11 -25.31 25.45
C GLU A 268 23.22 -24.06 25.58
N VAL A 269 21.94 -24.18 25.23
CA VAL A 269 20.96 -23.08 25.24
C VAL A 269 20.15 -23.04 26.53
N LEU A 270 19.59 -24.16 26.96
CA LEU A 270 18.79 -24.35 28.17
C LEU A 270 19.67 -24.62 29.38
N HIS A 271 20.62 -23.73 29.62
CA HIS A 271 21.60 -23.83 30.69
C HIS A 271 21.32 -22.80 31.80
N TRP A 272 21.30 -23.22 33.06
CA TRP A 272 20.92 -22.33 34.16
C TRP A 272 21.83 -21.11 34.28
N GLN A 273 23.15 -21.29 34.17
CA GLN A 273 24.11 -20.19 34.26
C GLN A 273 24.03 -19.22 33.07
N HIS A 274 23.45 -19.65 31.94
CA HIS A 274 23.19 -18.80 30.77
C HIS A 274 21.81 -18.12 30.82
N GLY A 275 21.08 -18.27 31.93
CA GLY A 275 19.80 -17.58 32.16
C GLY A 275 18.56 -18.38 31.79
N ALA A 276 18.70 -19.65 31.36
CA ALA A 276 17.55 -20.51 31.14
C ALA A 276 16.81 -20.76 32.47
N ARG A 277 15.49 -20.64 32.46
CA ARG A 277 14.64 -20.86 33.63
C ARG A 277 13.40 -21.67 33.24
N PRO A 278 12.78 -22.38 34.20
CA PRO A 278 11.49 -23.03 33.97
C PRO A 278 10.44 -22.03 33.48
N GLU A 279 9.59 -22.46 32.55
CA GLU A 279 8.60 -21.60 31.91
C GLU A 279 7.20 -22.21 32.05
N PRO A 280 6.17 -21.45 32.49
CA PRO A 280 4.82 -21.97 32.62
C PRO A 280 4.31 -22.60 31.31
N GLY A 281 3.79 -23.83 31.39
CA GLY A 281 3.21 -24.54 30.25
C GLY A 281 4.22 -25.19 29.30
N ARG A 282 5.52 -25.19 29.61
CA ARG A 282 6.55 -25.88 28.82
C ARG A 282 7.20 -26.99 29.64
N ALA A 283 7.47 -28.12 28.98
CA ALA A 283 8.29 -29.19 29.52
C ALA A 283 9.75 -28.98 29.08
N LEU A 284 10.64 -28.66 30.01
CA LEU A 284 12.04 -28.31 29.73
C LEU A 284 12.99 -29.20 30.53
N ALA A 285 14.05 -29.67 29.88
CA ALA A 285 15.23 -30.19 30.56
C ALA A 285 16.26 -29.05 30.63
N ILE A 286 16.49 -28.52 31.83
CA ILE A 286 17.42 -27.40 32.03
C ILE A 286 18.70 -27.96 32.64
N ALA A 287 19.83 -27.63 32.02
CA ALA A 287 21.14 -28.09 32.43
C ALA A 287 21.75 -27.26 33.58
N ASP A 288 22.61 -27.89 34.38
CA ASP A 288 23.43 -27.30 35.44
C ASP A 288 22.62 -26.49 36.47
N VAL A 289 21.52 -27.06 36.96
CA VAL A 289 20.62 -26.39 37.90
C VAL A 289 21.20 -26.46 39.32
N PRO A 290 21.34 -25.32 40.02
CA PRO A 290 21.94 -25.30 41.35
C PRO A 290 21.00 -25.90 42.40
N THR A 291 21.60 -26.69 43.29
CA THR A 291 21.02 -27.24 44.52
C THR A 291 22.00 -26.99 45.68
N ALA A 292 21.60 -27.24 46.92
CA ALA A 292 22.50 -27.14 48.07
C ALA A 292 23.66 -28.16 48.04
N ALA A 293 23.56 -29.21 47.22
CA ALA A 293 24.60 -30.22 47.03
C ALA A 293 25.56 -29.95 45.86
N GLY A 294 25.30 -28.91 45.05
CA GLY A 294 26.05 -28.64 43.83
C GLY A 294 25.11 -28.43 42.63
N LEU A 295 25.68 -28.47 41.42
CA LEU A 295 24.92 -28.40 40.18
C LEU A 295 24.42 -29.79 39.82
N ALA A 296 23.11 -29.94 39.66
CA ALA A 296 22.53 -31.13 39.04
C ALA A 296 22.64 -31.01 37.52
N ASP A 297 23.08 -32.07 36.84
CA ASP A 297 23.37 -32.00 35.40
C ASP A 297 22.16 -31.62 34.57
N TYR A 298 20.99 -32.18 34.87
CA TYR A 298 19.72 -31.67 34.38
C TYR A 298 18.62 -31.74 35.42
N VAL A 299 17.67 -30.82 35.31
CA VAL A 299 16.37 -30.93 35.97
C VAL A 299 15.26 -30.84 34.92
N LEU A 300 14.37 -31.83 34.97
CA LEU A 300 13.18 -31.88 34.15
C LEU A 300 12.07 -31.06 34.82
N PHE A 301 11.74 -29.93 34.21
CA PHE A 301 10.66 -29.06 34.65
C PHE A 301 9.43 -29.23 33.79
N ASP A 302 8.30 -29.41 34.43
CA ASP A 302 7.00 -29.30 33.81
C ASP A 302 6.30 -28.02 34.27
N GLY A 303 6.29 -27.04 33.38
CA GLY A 303 5.96 -25.67 33.75
C GLY A 303 7.03 -25.11 34.69
N LEU A 304 6.62 -24.78 35.91
CA LEU A 304 7.52 -24.32 36.98
C LEU A 304 7.86 -25.43 37.99
N THR A 305 7.34 -26.64 37.79
CA THR A 305 7.45 -27.73 38.76
C THR A 305 8.65 -28.62 38.41
N PRO A 306 9.65 -28.78 39.28
CA PRO A 306 10.71 -29.77 39.08
C PRO A 306 10.13 -31.17 39.26
N LEU A 307 10.15 -31.98 38.21
CA LEU A 307 9.65 -33.36 38.26
C LEU A 307 10.78 -34.37 38.47
N ALA A 308 11.94 -34.15 37.87
CA ALA A 308 13.04 -35.10 37.97
C ALA A 308 14.41 -34.45 37.89
N ILE A 309 15.39 -35.16 38.44
CA ILE A 309 16.82 -34.83 38.32
C ILE A 309 17.49 -35.91 37.47
N ILE A 310 18.38 -35.51 36.57
CA ILE A 310 19.16 -36.41 35.73
C ILE A 310 20.63 -36.10 35.98
N GLU A 311 21.42 -37.13 36.28
CA GLU A 311 22.88 -37.05 36.20
C GLU A 311 23.39 -37.67 34.89
N ALA A 312 24.29 -36.95 34.22
CA ALA A 312 24.90 -37.42 32.98
C ALA A 312 26.26 -38.02 33.28
N GLU A 313 26.38 -39.31 32.99
CA GLU A 313 27.63 -40.03 33.18
C GLU A 313 28.48 -40.00 31.93
N ARG A 314 29.79 -40.22 32.11
CA ARG A 314 30.70 -40.39 30.98
C ARG A 314 30.19 -41.52 30.08
N TRP A 315 30.37 -41.36 28.77
CA TRP A 315 29.93 -42.35 27.78
C TRP A 315 30.33 -43.79 28.13
N ASP A 316 31.51 -44.01 28.69
CA ASP A 316 32.05 -45.32 29.09
C ASP A 316 31.88 -45.67 30.59
N GLY A 317 31.29 -44.77 31.37
CA GLY A 317 31.10 -44.92 32.82
C GLY A 317 29.87 -45.75 33.22
N PRO A 318 29.89 -46.36 34.42
CA PRO A 318 28.71 -46.96 35.03
C PRO A 318 27.67 -45.87 35.34
N VAL A 319 26.39 -46.22 35.27
CA VAL A 319 25.28 -45.28 35.48
C VAL A 319 24.70 -45.35 36.90
N GLU A 320 25.14 -46.31 37.71
CA GLU A 320 24.67 -46.53 39.07
C GLU A 320 25.12 -45.43 40.03
N ASP A 321 26.34 -44.90 39.86
CA ASP A 321 26.90 -43.86 40.72
C ASP A 321 26.13 -42.53 40.55
N GLY A 322 25.88 -42.10 39.31
CA GLY A 322 25.06 -40.94 39.00
C GLY A 322 23.64 -41.00 39.55
N LEU A 323 23.07 -42.20 39.77
CA LEU A 323 21.75 -42.32 40.40
C LEU A 323 21.78 -41.94 41.89
N GLU A 324 22.87 -42.23 42.59
CA GLU A 324 23.07 -41.80 43.98
C GLU A 324 23.37 -40.30 44.07
N GLU A 325 24.04 -39.73 43.08
CA GLU A 325 24.23 -38.27 42.94
C GLU A 325 22.90 -37.55 42.68
N ALA A 326 22.08 -38.04 41.75
CA ALA A 326 20.74 -37.51 41.49
C ALA A 326 19.87 -37.51 42.76
N LYS A 327 19.96 -38.57 43.59
CA LYS A 327 19.28 -38.64 44.90
C LYS A 327 19.80 -37.59 45.87
N LEU A 328 21.11 -37.31 45.87
CA LEU A 328 21.68 -36.25 46.69
C LEU A 328 21.10 -34.89 46.30
N HIS A 329 21.05 -34.58 45.01
CA HIS A 329 20.42 -33.36 44.50
C HIS A 329 18.93 -33.26 44.83
N SER A 330 18.19 -34.38 44.79
CA SER A 330 16.77 -34.43 45.19
C SER A 330 16.57 -34.06 46.65
N ARG A 331 17.43 -34.53 47.57
CA ARG A 331 17.35 -34.16 49.01
C ARG A 331 17.82 -32.73 49.28
N ALA A 332 18.70 -32.22 48.42
CA ALA A 332 19.33 -30.92 48.56
C ALA A 332 18.60 -29.80 47.79
N TRP A 333 17.38 -30.05 47.32
CA TRP A 333 16.59 -29.07 46.59
C TRP A 333 16.26 -27.86 47.48
N ASP A 334 16.75 -26.67 47.10
CA ASP A 334 16.61 -25.44 47.90
C ASP A 334 16.10 -24.23 47.09
N LEU A 335 15.66 -24.45 45.85
CA LEU A 335 15.13 -23.40 44.98
C LEU A 335 13.67 -23.08 45.30
N ALA A 336 13.45 -22.18 46.26
CA ALA A 336 12.12 -21.80 46.78
C ALA A 336 11.13 -21.30 45.71
N ASP A 337 11.60 -20.72 44.61
CA ASP A 337 10.75 -20.24 43.50
C ASP A 337 10.17 -21.38 42.65
N TYR A 338 10.71 -22.60 42.76
CA TYR A 338 10.33 -23.78 41.98
C TYR A 338 9.96 -24.93 42.92
N VAL A 339 8.70 -24.92 43.34
CA VAL A 339 8.16 -25.84 44.35
C VAL A 339 7.94 -27.23 43.74
N PRO A 340 8.48 -28.31 44.33
CA PRO A 340 8.22 -29.67 43.87
C PRO A 340 6.74 -30.09 43.99
N PRO A 341 6.35 -31.24 43.41
CA PRO A 341 4.96 -31.71 43.43
C PRO A 341 4.39 -31.87 44.84
N ALA A 342 3.06 -31.82 44.94
CA ALA A 342 2.35 -32.04 46.19
C ALA A 342 2.70 -33.41 46.79
N GLY A 343 3.06 -33.42 48.07
CA GLY A 343 3.59 -34.60 48.76
C GLY A 343 5.07 -34.49 49.12
N SER A 344 5.79 -33.53 48.53
CA SER A 344 7.17 -33.18 48.92
C SER A 344 7.25 -32.56 50.32
N PRO A 345 8.28 -32.90 51.13
CA PRO A 345 9.23 -33.98 50.90
C PRO A 345 8.63 -35.36 51.19
N TRP A 346 9.08 -36.38 50.45
CA TRP A 346 8.78 -37.79 50.74
C TRP A 346 9.83 -38.37 51.69
N VAL A 347 9.39 -38.83 52.87
CA VAL A 347 10.26 -39.43 53.89
C VAL A 347 10.38 -40.94 53.65
N ILE A 348 11.50 -41.36 53.07
CA ILE A 348 11.79 -42.77 52.78
C ILE A 348 13.05 -43.19 53.54
N ASP A 349 12.93 -44.25 54.36
CA ASP A 349 14.02 -44.79 55.18
C ASP A 349 14.76 -43.73 56.03
N GLY A 350 14.04 -42.69 56.47
CA GLY A 350 14.57 -41.60 57.28
C GLY A 350 15.28 -40.49 56.50
N LEU A 351 15.15 -40.48 55.17
CA LEU A 351 15.65 -39.44 54.27
C LEU A 351 14.50 -38.67 53.62
N ASP A 352 14.66 -37.35 53.54
CA ASP A 352 13.67 -36.44 52.96
C ASP A 352 14.04 -36.14 51.50
N TYR A 353 13.26 -36.64 50.55
CA TYR A 353 13.44 -36.40 49.12
C TYR A 353 12.47 -35.33 48.62
N GLU A 354 12.97 -34.25 48.03
CA GLU A 354 12.13 -33.13 47.56
C GLU A 354 11.69 -33.30 46.10
N VAL A 355 12.57 -33.77 45.22
CA VAL A 355 12.21 -34.04 43.80
C VAL A 355 11.93 -35.54 43.63
N PRO A 356 10.76 -35.95 43.12
CA PRO A 356 10.28 -37.33 43.26
C PRO A 356 10.99 -38.36 42.39
N PHE A 357 11.60 -37.93 41.27
CA PHE A 357 12.17 -38.83 40.29
C PHE A 357 13.65 -38.52 40.06
N VAL A 358 14.43 -39.57 39.91
CA VAL A 358 15.85 -39.46 39.59
C VAL A 358 16.19 -40.37 38.42
N PHE A 359 17.11 -39.88 37.59
CA PHE A 359 17.66 -40.61 36.46
C PHE A 359 19.18 -40.49 36.44
N ALA A 360 19.80 -41.49 35.82
CA ALA A 360 21.20 -41.42 35.42
C ALA A 360 21.36 -42.01 34.02
N SER A 361 22.19 -41.39 33.18
CA SER A 361 22.39 -41.86 31.81
C SER A 361 23.77 -41.49 31.27
N ASN A 362 24.38 -42.42 30.54
CA ASN A 362 25.59 -42.20 29.75
C ASN A 362 25.29 -41.98 28.26
N GLY A 363 24.03 -41.70 27.90
CA GLY A 363 23.59 -41.44 26.52
C GLY A 363 23.55 -42.67 25.61
N ARG A 364 23.92 -43.86 26.09
CA ARG A 364 23.84 -45.11 25.30
C ARG A 364 22.42 -45.65 25.22
N GLU A 365 22.08 -46.29 24.09
CA GLU A 365 20.85 -47.06 23.98
C GLU A 365 20.87 -48.28 24.91
N TYR A 366 19.74 -48.58 25.56
CA TYR A 366 19.59 -49.77 26.38
C TYR A 366 19.55 -51.04 25.52
N ILE A 367 20.50 -51.96 25.74
CA ILE A 367 20.54 -53.27 25.07
C ILE A 367 20.39 -54.38 26.12
N ALA A 368 19.20 -54.97 26.20
CA ALA A 368 18.80 -55.97 27.21
C ALA A 368 19.66 -57.26 27.29
N ARG A 369 20.65 -57.44 26.42
CA ARG A 369 21.54 -58.62 26.35
C ARG A 369 23.01 -58.32 26.62
N SER A 370 23.34 -57.07 26.97
CA SER A 370 24.71 -56.62 27.19
C SER A 370 25.00 -56.51 28.69
N ASP A 371 26.09 -57.14 29.14
CA ASP A 371 26.61 -56.98 30.51
C ASP A 371 27.27 -55.59 30.72
N ALA A 372 27.26 -54.70 29.71
CA ALA A 372 28.07 -53.48 29.65
C ALA A 372 27.35 -52.17 30.10
N GLY A 373 26.32 -52.25 30.95
CA GLY A 373 25.84 -51.09 31.73
C GLY A 373 25.43 -49.83 30.96
N GLY A 374 24.77 -49.96 29.80
CA GLY A 374 24.25 -48.83 29.02
C GLY A 374 22.75 -48.61 29.23
N GLY A 375 22.31 -47.35 29.22
CA GLY A 375 20.89 -46.99 29.24
C GLY A 375 20.54 -45.87 30.22
N VAL A 376 19.24 -45.62 30.36
CA VAL A 376 18.68 -44.66 31.33
C VAL A 376 18.25 -45.44 32.56
N LEU A 377 18.90 -45.21 33.71
CA LEU A 377 18.39 -45.68 34.99
C LEU A 377 17.36 -44.70 35.52
N PHE A 378 16.34 -45.24 36.18
CA PHE A 378 15.25 -44.48 36.78
C PHE A 378 14.89 -45.05 38.14
N GLN A 379 14.61 -44.16 39.09
CA GLN A 379 14.00 -44.53 40.36
C GLN A 379 12.93 -43.51 40.79
N ASP A 380 11.83 -44.04 41.31
CA ASP A 380 10.75 -43.28 41.94
C ASP A 380 10.99 -43.23 43.45
N LEU A 381 11.35 -42.04 43.95
CA LEU A 381 11.75 -41.80 45.34
C LEU A 381 10.57 -41.57 46.29
N ARG A 382 9.34 -41.73 45.82
CA ARG A 382 8.14 -41.55 46.63
C ARG A 382 7.74 -42.83 47.39
N HIS A 383 8.40 -43.95 47.09
CA HIS A 383 8.03 -45.27 47.59
C HIS A 383 9.22 -45.98 48.26
N PRO A 384 9.04 -46.60 49.45
CA PRO A 384 10.13 -47.33 50.14
C PRO A 384 10.65 -48.56 49.39
N MET A 385 9.87 -49.08 48.44
CA MET A 385 10.25 -50.20 47.58
C MET A 385 10.41 -49.78 46.11
N GLY A 386 10.84 -48.53 45.88
CA GLY A 386 11.12 -48.04 44.54
C GLY A 386 12.33 -48.78 43.94
N ASP A 387 12.09 -49.89 43.23
CA ASP A 387 13.14 -50.61 42.52
C ASP A 387 13.77 -49.70 41.45
N VAL A 388 15.11 -49.73 41.35
CA VAL A 388 15.83 -49.12 40.23
C VAL A 388 15.48 -49.85 38.94
N ARG A 389 15.08 -49.09 37.91
CA ARG A 389 14.67 -49.64 36.61
C ARG A 389 15.55 -49.09 35.50
N ALA A 390 16.03 -49.98 34.64
CA ALA A 390 16.59 -49.58 33.35
C ALA A 390 15.46 -49.35 32.35
N LEU A 391 15.49 -48.21 31.66
CA LEU A 391 14.49 -47.82 30.67
C LEU A 391 15.06 -47.94 29.25
N ASP A 392 14.20 -48.34 28.32
CA ASP A 392 14.48 -48.32 26.88
C ASP A 392 14.44 -46.89 26.30
N ARG A 393 13.64 -46.01 26.91
CA ARG A 393 13.44 -44.61 26.51
C ARG A 393 13.08 -43.74 27.71
N TRP A 394 13.33 -42.43 27.61
CA TRP A 394 12.87 -41.45 28.59
C TRP A 394 11.34 -41.39 28.67
N PHE A 395 10.80 -40.99 29.81
CA PHE A 395 9.37 -40.71 29.92
C PHE A 395 9.00 -39.44 29.13
N GLU A 396 7.85 -39.47 28.47
CA GLU A 396 7.20 -38.26 27.95
C GLU A 396 6.78 -37.34 29.12
N PRO A 397 6.80 -36.00 28.95
CA PRO A 397 6.44 -35.05 30.00
C PRO A 397 5.09 -35.31 30.65
N GLU A 398 4.05 -35.58 29.84
CA GLU A 398 2.70 -35.87 30.32
C GLU A 398 2.69 -37.12 31.19
N ARG A 399 3.41 -38.16 30.76
CA ARG A 399 3.48 -39.42 31.51
C ARG A 399 4.16 -39.24 32.86
N LEU A 400 5.25 -38.49 32.89
CA LEU A 400 5.97 -38.22 34.14
C LEU A 400 5.13 -37.37 35.11
N ARG A 401 4.35 -36.40 34.59
CA ARG A 401 3.37 -35.60 35.35
C ARG A 401 2.21 -36.44 35.90
N GLU A 402 1.67 -37.37 35.11
CA GLU A 402 0.64 -38.30 35.57
C GLU A 402 1.16 -39.15 36.73
N ILE A 403 2.39 -39.67 36.59
CA ILE A 403 3.01 -40.49 37.62
C ILE A 403 3.22 -39.66 38.89
N SER A 404 3.67 -38.40 38.79
CA SER A 404 3.92 -37.52 39.96
C SER A 404 2.66 -37.20 40.77
N THR A 405 1.49 -37.21 40.12
CA THR A 405 0.21 -36.87 40.76
C THR A 405 -0.59 -38.08 41.25
N ALA A 406 -0.27 -39.30 40.78
CA ALA A 406 -0.86 -40.54 41.28
C ALA A 406 -0.38 -40.83 42.72
N HIS A 407 -1.33 -41.08 43.63
CA HIS A 407 -1.10 -41.41 45.04
C HIS A 407 -0.95 -42.91 45.30
#